data_AF-A0A6B3FQN1-F1
#
_entry.id   AF-A0A6B3FQN1-F1
#
_cell.length_a   1.000
_cell.length_b   1.000
_cell.length_c   1.000
_cell.angle_alpha   90.00
_cell.angle_beta   90.00
_cell.angle_gamma   90.00
#
_symmetry.space_group_name_H-M   'P 1'
#
loop_
_entity.id
_entity.type
_entity.pdbx_description
1 polymer ?
#
loop_
_entity_poly.entity_id
_entity_poly.type
_entity_poly.pdbx_seq_one_letter_code
_entity_poly.pdbx_strand_id
1 'polypeptide(L)'
;GVDFRTASGEVVATMPAPTMWDSQIDARSLEHTNRKKVAMTVTQSGNTAELSLRPDTAWLTDEHTQYPVTIDPSTDALDVLFDTFVQGGDTTDQSVNTDLKVGWPGDYEGSTKRVARSFLTFRTSNFADALVSKASLKMWNYHSWSCEKRDWEVWASGAADKN
;
A
#
# COMPACT_ATOMS: atom_id res chain seq x y z
N GLY A 1 13.67 -0.34 13.48
CA GLY A 1 12.20 -0.47 13.43
C GLY A 1 11.71 -1.00 14.76
N VAL A 2 10.41 -1.22 14.85
CA VAL A 2 9.72 -1.87 15.97
C VAL A 2 8.92 -3.03 15.40
N ASP A 3 9.06 -4.20 16.00
CA ASP A 3 8.21 -5.35 15.72
C ASP A 3 7.10 -5.42 16.76
N PHE A 4 5.85 -5.50 16.32
CA PHE A 4 4.71 -5.79 17.17
C PHE A 4 4.51 -7.31 17.17
N ARG A 5 4.55 -7.92 18.35
CA ARG A 5 4.51 -9.39 18.51
C ARG A 5 3.34 -9.84 19.36
N THR A 6 2.78 -11.00 19.03
CA THR A 6 1.82 -11.70 19.88
C THR A 6 2.51 -12.27 21.13
N ALA A 7 1.72 -12.75 22.10
CA ALA A 7 2.25 -13.47 23.26
C ALA A 7 3.01 -14.76 22.88
N SER A 8 2.71 -15.36 21.72
CA SER A 8 3.45 -16.53 21.19
C SER A 8 4.75 -16.13 20.46
N GLY A 9 5.02 -14.83 20.30
CA GLY A 9 6.25 -14.31 19.68
C GLY A 9 6.17 -14.04 18.17
N GLU A 10 5.01 -14.31 17.56
CA GLU A 10 4.75 -14.05 16.13
C GLU A 10 4.69 -12.54 15.86
N VAL A 11 5.40 -12.08 14.82
CA VAL A 11 5.35 -10.67 14.39
C VAL A 11 4.07 -10.44 13.60
N VAL A 12 3.22 -9.53 14.08
CA VAL A 12 1.95 -9.17 13.42
C VAL A 12 2.05 -7.87 12.61
N ALA A 13 2.99 -6.99 12.98
CA ALA A 13 3.29 -5.79 12.24
C ALA A 13 4.74 -5.36 12.47
N THR A 14 5.33 -4.69 11.47
CA THR A 14 6.63 -4.05 11.61
C THR A 14 6.48 -2.58 11.26
N MET A 15 7.00 -1.71 12.13
CA MET A 15 7.16 -0.30 11.82
C MET A 15 8.65 -0.06 11.56
N PRO A 16 9.08 0.19 10.31
CA PRO A 16 10.46 0.55 10.00
C PRO A 16 10.93 1.77 10.79
N ALA A 17 12.25 1.98 10.81
CA ALA A 17 12.79 3.20 11.43
C ALA A 17 12.26 4.42 10.66
N PRO A 18 11.58 5.37 11.33
CA PRO A 18 11.03 6.54 10.67
C PRO A 18 12.15 7.33 10.00
N THR A 19 11.82 7.94 8.88
CA THR A 19 12.70 8.88 8.20
C THR A 19 12.06 10.25 8.23
N MET A 20 12.88 11.28 8.35
CA MET A 20 12.48 12.66 8.10
C MET A 20 13.14 13.17 6.82
N TRP A 21 12.46 14.07 6.15
CA TRP A 21 12.97 14.75 4.97
C TRP A 21 12.41 16.16 4.89
N ASP A 22 13.17 17.03 4.24
CA ASP A 22 12.83 18.44 4.06
C ASP A 22 12.11 18.65 2.72
N SER A 23 11.77 19.89 2.37
CA SER A 23 11.02 20.20 1.14
C SER A 23 11.88 20.20 -0.14
N GLN A 24 13.19 19.93 -0.06
CA GLN A 24 14.06 19.83 -1.24
C GLN A 24 13.70 18.59 -2.06
N ILE A 25 13.58 18.77 -3.37
CA ILE A 25 13.30 17.71 -4.33
C ILE A 25 14.31 17.73 -5.49
N ASP A 26 14.70 16.55 -5.98
CA ASP A 26 15.35 16.47 -7.29
C ASP A 26 14.30 16.69 -8.40
N ALA A 27 14.56 17.61 -9.32
CA ALA A 27 13.59 18.01 -10.33
C ALA A 27 13.24 16.91 -11.35
N ARG A 28 14.07 15.86 -11.48
CA ARG A 28 13.85 14.76 -12.45
C ARG A 28 13.08 13.61 -11.81
N SER A 29 13.48 13.18 -10.62
CA SER A 29 12.84 12.07 -9.92
C SER A 29 11.68 12.51 -9.03
N LEU A 30 11.64 13.78 -8.63
CA LEU A 30 10.74 14.34 -7.62
C LEU A 30 10.97 13.76 -6.21
N GLU A 31 12.10 13.09 -5.99
CA GLU A 31 12.46 12.49 -4.70
C GLU A 31 13.01 13.54 -3.74
N HIS A 32 12.72 13.36 -2.45
CA HIS A 32 13.31 14.18 -1.40
C HIS A 32 14.77 13.81 -1.16
N THR A 33 15.68 14.74 -1.47
CA THR A 33 17.12 14.46 -1.50
C THR A 33 17.80 14.64 -0.14
N ASN A 34 17.31 15.57 0.68
CA ASN A 34 17.81 15.78 2.03
C ASN A 34 16.92 15.02 3.02
N ARG A 35 17.42 13.87 3.49
CA ARG A 35 16.68 12.95 4.36
C ARG A 35 17.56 12.35 5.44
N LYS A 36 16.98 12.06 6.60
CA LYS A 36 17.69 11.51 7.75
C LYS A 36 16.83 10.54 8.54
N LYS A 37 17.44 9.48 9.05
CA LYS A 37 16.75 8.55 9.96
C LYS A 37 16.39 9.27 11.25
N VAL A 38 15.18 9.05 11.74
CA VAL A 38 14.71 9.56 13.03
C VAL A 38 14.94 8.48 14.08
N ALA A 39 15.59 8.88 15.18
CA ALA A 39 15.80 7.95 16.30
C ALA A 39 14.44 7.62 16.93
N MET A 40 14.25 6.36 17.26
CA MET A 40 12.97 5.85 17.74
C MET A 40 13.22 4.90 18.89
N THR A 41 12.49 5.11 19.99
CA THR A 41 12.54 4.24 21.17
C THR A 41 11.15 3.80 21.55
N VAL A 42 11.03 2.55 22.00
CA VAL A 42 9.77 1.98 22.50
C VAL A 42 9.91 1.70 23.97
N THR A 43 8.93 2.14 24.74
CA THR A 43 8.72 1.69 26.11
C THR A 43 7.34 1.03 26.20
N GLN A 44 7.19 0.06 27.10
CA GLN A 44 5.93 -0.64 27.31
C GLN A 44 5.59 -0.64 28.79
N SER A 45 4.35 -0.30 29.10
CA SER A 45 3.76 -0.39 30.44
C SER A 45 2.43 -1.13 30.33
N GLY A 46 2.43 -2.40 30.75
CA GLY A 46 1.29 -3.29 30.56
C GLY A 46 0.89 -3.41 29.09
N ASN A 47 -0.37 -3.07 28.78
CA ASN A 47 -0.91 -3.10 27.41
C ASN A 47 -0.71 -1.78 26.64
N THR A 48 -0.01 -0.81 27.21
CA THR A 48 0.30 0.46 26.53
C THR A 48 1.74 0.46 26.06
N ALA A 49 1.97 0.67 24.77
CA ALA A 49 3.27 0.95 24.21
C ALA A 49 3.38 2.46 23.94
N GLU A 50 4.45 3.08 24.41
CA GLU A 50 4.80 4.46 24.06
C GLU A 50 5.94 4.44 23.05
N LEU A 51 5.70 5.13 21.94
CA LEU A 51 6.67 5.31 20.89
C LEU A 51 7.20 6.75 20.91
N SER A 52 8.47 6.91 21.28
CA SER A 52 9.12 8.23 21.26
C SER A 52 9.96 8.37 20.00
N LEU A 53 9.60 9.38 19.19
CA LEU A 53 10.39 9.81 18.04
C LEU A 53 11.28 10.98 18.45
N ARG A 54 12.57 10.90 18.10
CA ARG A 54 13.57 11.93 18.38
C ARG A 54 14.21 12.39 17.07
N PRO A 55 13.60 13.37 16.39
CA PRO A 55 14.22 14.02 15.24
C PRO A 55 15.56 14.64 15.62
N ASP A 56 16.52 14.59 14.71
CA ASP A 56 17.83 15.19 14.93
C ASP A 56 17.74 16.71 14.86
N THR A 57 17.91 17.37 16.01
CA THR A 57 17.77 18.82 16.13
C THR A 57 18.82 19.57 15.34
N ALA A 58 20.06 19.06 15.25
CA ALA A 58 21.11 19.71 14.48
C ALA A 58 20.77 19.72 12.99
N TRP A 59 20.19 18.63 12.47
CA TRP A 59 19.69 18.59 11.10
C TRP A 59 18.49 19.52 10.89
N LEU A 60 17.56 19.59 11.86
CA LEU A 60 16.41 20.49 11.77
C LEU A 60 16.80 21.98 11.79
N THR A 61 17.87 22.33 12.49
CA THR A 61 18.35 23.72 12.59
C THR A 61 19.47 24.04 11.58
N ASP A 62 19.83 23.10 10.72
CA ASP A 62 20.83 23.34 9.67
C ASP A 62 20.28 24.37 8.68
N GLU A 63 21.12 25.33 8.27
CA GLU A 63 20.75 26.37 7.31
C GLU A 63 20.38 25.82 5.93
N HIS A 64 20.82 24.60 5.61
CA HIS A 64 20.50 23.91 4.37
C HIS A 64 19.15 23.18 4.42
N THR A 65 18.52 23.02 5.59
CA THR A 65 17.24 22.32 5.73
C THR A 65 16.07 23.21 5.33
N GLN A 66 15.31 22.79 4.32
CA GLN A 66 14.16 23.55 3.80
C GLN A 66 12.83 23.07 4.38
N TYR A 67 12.09 23.96 5.01
CA TYR A 67 10.79 23.63 5.59
C TYR A 67 9.65 23.67 4.54
N PRO A 68 8.54 22.94 4.74
CA PRO A 68 8.25 22.08 5.88
C PRO A 68 9.05 20.77 5.88
N VAL A 69 9.42 20.30 7.07
CA VAL A 69 9.98 18.95 7.28
C VAL A 69 8.84 17.98 7.55
N THR A 70 8.87 16.83 6.88
CA THR A 70 7.96 15.71 7.14
C THR A 70 8.70 14.63 7.92
N ILE A 71 8.05 14.06 8.94
CA ILE A 71 8.50 12.89 9.68
C ILE A 71 7.47 11.80 9.43
N ASP A 72 7.87 10.74 8.74
CA ASP A 72 6.97 9.65 8.38
C ASP A 72 7.42 8.33 9.05
N PRO A 73 6.74 7.93 10.13
CA PRO A 73 6.77 6.54 10.57
C PRO A 73 5.81 5.73 9.69
N SER A 74 6.32 5.13 8.61
CA SER A 74 5.54 4.14 7.87
C SER A 74 5.40 2.86 8.70
N THR A 75 4.24 2.22 8.67
CA THR A 75 4.08 0.82 9.09
C THR A 75 4.09 -0.04 7.83
N ASP A 76 5.00 -1.02 7.78
CA ASP A 76 5.06 -2.01 6.70
C ASP A 76 3.95 -3.03 6.96
N ALA A 77 2.70 -2.64 6.66
CA ALA A 77 1.52 -3.37 7.13
C ALA A 77 0.41 -3.55 6.09
N LEU A 78 0.55 -2.98 4.89
CA LEU A 78 -0.40 -3.11 3.80
C LEU A 78 0.19 -4.03 2.72
N ASP A 79 -0.15 -5.31 2.77
CA ASP A 79 0.12 -6.31 1.73
C ASP A 79 -1.18 -6.76 1.04
N VAL A 80 -1.06 -7.21 -0.21
CA VAL A 80 -2.12 -7.95 -0.91
C VAL A 80 -2.06 -9.39 -0.42
N LEU A 81 -3.13 -9.84 0.23
CA LEU A 81 -3.27 -11.22 0.70
C LEU A 81 -3.64 -12.17 -0.42
N PHE A 82 -4.47 -11.71 -1.34
CA PHE A 82 -4.99 -12.52 -2.42
C PHE A 82 -5.48 -11.66 -3.58
N ASP A 83 -5.28 -12.15 -4.79
CA ASP A 83 -5.84 -11.57 -5.99
C ASP A 83 -6.24 -12.65 -7.01
N THR A 84 -7.23 -12.31 -7.82
CA THR A 84 -7.73 -13.12 -8.93
C THR A 84 -8.59 -12.25 -9.84
N PHE A 85 -9.02 -12.79 -10.98
CA PHE A 85 -10.06 -12.18 -11.78
C PHE A 85 -11.04 -13.24 -12.28
N VAL A 86 -12.27 -12.80 -12.55
CA VAL A 86 -13.22 -13.55 -13.37
C VAL A 86 -13.35 -12.85 -14.71
N GLN A 87 -13.56 -13.62 -15.77
CA GLN A 87 -13.73 -13.07 -17.11
C GLN A 87 -14.76 -13.89 -17.88
N GLY A 88 -15.66 -13.22 -18.60
CA GLY A 88 -16.67 -13.89 -19.41
C GLY A 88 -16.03 -14.89 -20.39
N GLY A 89 -16.55 -16.10 -20.45
CA GLY A 89 -16.03 -17.18 -21.30
C GLY A 89 -14.95 -18.04 -20.64
N ASP A 90 -14.26 -17.53 -19.63
CA ASP A 90 -13.26 -18.31 -18.88
C ASP A 90 -13.97 -19.06 -17.72
N THR A 91 -13.76 -20.38 -17.65
CA THR A 91 -14.38 -21.25 -16.62
C THR A 91 -13.37 -21.85 -15.64
N THR A 92 -12.10 -21.48 -15.77
CA THR A 92 -10.99 -22.01 -14.97
C THR A 92 -10.53 -20.98 -13.94
N ASP A 93 -9.99 -21.48 -12.83
CA ASP A 93 -9.40 -20.63 -11.79
C ASP A 93 -8.23 -19.81 -12.34
N GLN A 94 -8.24 -18.51 -12.03
CA GLN A 94 -7.22 -17.54 -12.44
C GLN A 94 -6.34 -17.07 -11.27
N SER A 95 -6.47 -17.67 -10.08
CA SER A 95 -5.77 -17.27 -8.86
C SER A 95 -4.25 -17.49 -8.85
N VAL A 96 -3.69 -18.04 -9.92
CA VAL A 96 -2.25 -18.20 -10.16
C VAL A 96 -1.76 -17.38 -11.34
N ASN A 97 -2.67 -16.62 -11.97
CA ASN A 97 -2.34 -15.74 -13.06
C ASN A 97 -1.54 -14.55 -12.51
N THR A 98 -0.56 -14.08 -13.27
CA THR A 98 0.25 -12.90 -12.91
C THR A 98 -0.41 -11.59 -13.34
N ASP A 99 -1.55 -11.67 -14.04
CA ASP A 99 -2.27 -10.53 -14.58
C ASP A 99 -3.55 -10.23 -13.81
N LEU A 100 -3.79 -8.94 -13.60
CA LEU A 100 -5.09 -8.39 -13.25
C LEU A 100 -5.76 -7.83 -14.50
N LYS A 101 -7.04 -8.11 -14.66
CA LYS A 101 -7.85 -7.67 -15.80
C LYS A 101 -9.06 -6.88 -15.35
N VAL A 102 -9.33 -5.77 -16.03
CA VAL A 102 -10.47 -4.88 -15.74
C VAL A 102 -11.13 -4.48 -17.05
N GLY A 103 -12.45 -4.64 -17.11
CA GLY A 103 -13.25 -4.22 -18.25
C GLY A 103 -13.16 -5.20 -19.42
N TRP A 104 -13.49 -4.72 -20.61
CA TRP A 104 -13.54 -5.54 -21.81
C TRP A 104 -12.37 -5.24 -22.75
N PRO A 105 -11.54 -6.23 -23.12
CA PRO A 105 -10.37 -6.00 -23.96
C PRO A 105 -10.67 -6.00 -25.47
N GLY A 106 -11.94 -5.98 -25.88
CA GLY A 106 -12.35 -5.87 -27.28
C GLY A 106 -12.62 -7.20 -28.00
N ASP A 107 -12.54 -8.34 -27.30
CA ASP A 107 -12.70 -9.68 -27.86
C ASP A 107 -13.87 -10.49 -27.24
N TYR A 108 -14.10 -11.67 -27.80
CA TYR A 108 -15.19 -12.58 -27.40
C TYR A 108 -14.66 -14.01 -27.32
N GLU A 109 -15.25 -14.80 -26.43
CA GLU A 109 -15.12 -16.26 -26.43
C GLU A 109 -16.43 -16.84 -26.98
N GLY A 110 -16.42 -17.28 -28.24
CA GLY A 110 -17.65 -17.56 -28.99
C GLY A 110 -18.54 -16.31 -29.07
N SER A 111 -19.76 -16.39 -28.54
CA SER A 111 -20.68 -15.25 -28.43
C SER A 111 -20.56 -14.47 -27.11
N THR A 112 -19.71 -14.92 -26.19
CA THR A 112 -19.60 -14.33 -24.85
C THR A 112 -18.60 -13.19 -24.83
N LYS A 113 -19.03 -12.00 -24.42
CA LYS A 113 -18.16 -10.85 -24.25
C LYS A 113 -17.21 -11.08 -23.07
N ARG A 114 -15.89 -10.99 -23.28
CA ARG A 114 -14.87 -11.27 -22.25
C ARG A 114 -14.65 -10.09 -21.30
N VAL A 115 -15.71 -9.62 -20.66
CA VAL A 115 -15.60 -8.59 -19.62
C VAL A 115 -14.94 -9.22 -18.39
N ALA A 116 -13.86 -8.61 -17.90
CA ALA A 116 -13.14 -9.02 -16.72
C ALA A 116 -13.41 -8.13 -15.51
N ARG A 117 -13.39 -8.74 -14.32
CA ARG A 117 -13.37 -8.06 -13.02
C ARG A 117 -12.31 -8.71 -12.15
N SER A 118 -11.37 -7.90 -11.69
CA SER A 118 -10.37 -8.30 -10.71
C SER A 118 -10.90 -8.17 -9.28
N PHE A 119 -10.44 -9.03 -8.40
CA PHE A 119 -10.68 -9.02 -6.96
C PHE A 119 -9.34 -8.88 -6.25
N LEU A 120 -9.28 -7.99 -5.28
CA LEU A 120 -8.09 -7.70 -4.48
C LEU A 120 -8.45 -7.78 -3.01
N THR A 121 -7.77 -8.65 -2.27
CA THR A 121 -7.89 -8.78 -0.83
C THR A 121 -6.65 -8.18 -0.20
N PHE A 122 -6.83 -7.14 0.62
CA PHE A 122 -5.75 -6.50 1.37
C PHE A 122 -5.77 -6.96 2.81
N ARG A 123 -4.61 -7.06 3.45
CA ARG A 123 -4.55 -7.24 4.91
C ARG A 123 -4.98 -5.95 5.59
N THR A 124 -6.14 -5.98 6.22
CA THR A 124 -6.70 -4.82 6.93
C THR A 124 -6.61 -4.93 8.45
N SER A 125 -6.29 -6.12 8.98
CA SER A 125 -6.22 -6.39 10.43
C SER A 125 -5.31 -5.41 11.18
N ASN A 126 -4.25 -4.92 10.52
CA ASN A 126 -3.25 -4.05 11.12
C ASN A 126 -3.74 -2.64 11.41
N PHE A 127 -4.85 -2.22 10.79
CA PHE A 127 -5.51 -0.93 11.03
C PHE A 127 -7.01 -1.11 11.28
N ALA A 128 -7.41 -2.30 11.74
CA ALA A 128 -8.77 -2.52 12.22
C ALA A 128 -9.09 -1.46 13.29
N ASP A 129 -10.31 -0.91 13.22
CA ASP A 129 -10.82 0.15 14.11
C ASP A 129 -10.12 1.52 14.00
N ALA A 130 -9.18 1.70 13.06
CA ALA A 130 -8.60 3.01 12.78
C ALA A 130 -9.61 3.94 12.10
N LEU A 131 -9.58 5.23 12.45
CA LEU A 131 -10.28 6.26 11.68
C LEU A 131 -9.50 6.57 10.39
N VAL A 132 -9.92 5.96 9.28
CA VAL A 132 -9.32 6.21 7.96
C VAL A 132 -9.89 7.49 7.36
N SER A 133 -9.09 8.55 7.29
CA SER A 133 -9.50 9.84 6.71
C SER A 133 -9.36 9.91 5.19
N LYS A 134 -8.45 9.13 4.60
CA LYS A 134 -8.23 9.01 3.16
C LYS A 134 -7.61 7.65 2.82
N ALA A 135 -8.07 7.06 1.72
CA ALA A 135 -7.45 5.89 1.10
C ALA A 135 -7.29 6.14 -0.41
N SER A 136 -6.30 5.50 -1.03
CA SER A 136 -6.08 5.60 -2.48
C SER A 136 -5.52 4.29 -3.01
N LEU A 137 -6.16 3.74 -4.05
CA LEU A 137 -5.66 2.58 -4.78
C LEU A 137 -4.87 3.07 -6.00
N LYS A 138 -3.64 2.57 -6.16
CA LYS A 138 -2.81 2.80 -7.34
C LYS A 138 -2.51 1.45 -7.97
N MET A 139 -2.70 1.33 -9.28
CA MET A 139 -2.43 0.12 -10.05
C MET A 139 -1.51 0.46 -11.22
N TRP A 140 -0.60 -0.45 -11.54
CA TRP A 140 0.27 -0.32 -12.70
C TRP A 140 -0.43 -0.89 -13.93
N ASN A 141 -0.83 -0.02 -14.87
CA ASN A 141 -1.34 -0.46 -16.16
C ASN A 141 -0.18 -0.58 -17.15
N TYR A 142 0.13 -1.80 -17.58
CA TYR A 142 1.17 -2.06 -18.58
C TYR A 142 0.62 -2.35 -19.98
N HIS A 143 -0.68 -2.58 -20.11
CA HIS A 143 -1.35 -2.87 -21.38
C HIS A 143 -2.80 -2.39 -21.38
N SER A 144 -3.23 -1.81 -22.51
CA SER A 144 -4.64 -1.52 -22.81
C SER A 144 -4.87 -1.71 -24.31
N TRP A 145 -5.97 -2.39 -24.65
CA TRP A 145 -6.42 -2.53 -26.04
C TRP A 145 -6.82 -1.17 -26.66
N SER A 146 -7.29 -0.24 -25.84
CA SER A 146 -7.80 1.05 -26.30
C SER A 146 -7.13 2.22 -25.56
N CYS A 147 -6.82 3.28 -26.30
CA CYS A 147 -6.29 4.53 -25.75
C CYS A 147 -7.40 5.51 -25.30
N GLU A 148 -8.68 5.19 -25.54
CA GLU A 148 -9.77 6.04 -25.09
C GLU A 148 -9.90 5.97 -23.56
N LYS A 149 -10.06 7.14 -22.94
CA LYS A 149 -10.26 7.26 -21.50
C LYS A 149 -11.55 6.55 -21.11
N ARG A 150 -11.46 5.68 -20.11
CA ARG A 150 -12.59 5.01 -19.49
C ARG A 150 -12.39 5.05 -17.99
N ASP A 151 -13.47 5.33 -17.28
CA ASP A 151 -13.48 5.26 -15.84
C ASP A 151 -13.51 3.79 -15.39
N TRP A 152 -13.00 3.56 -14.19
CA TRP A 152 -13.07 2.30 -13.49
C TRP A 152 -13.43 2.60 -12.04
N GLU A 153 -14.05 1.63 -11.39
CA GLU A 153 -14.59 1.78 -10.04
C GLU A 153 -14.05 0.68 -9.15
N VAL A 154 -13.99 0.98 -7.85
CA VAL A 154 -13.68 0.02 -6.79
C VAL A 154 -14.93 -0.17 -5.96
N TRP A 155 -15.34 -1.43 -5.81
CA TRP A 155 -16.51 -1.81 -5.03
C TRP A 155 -16.11 -2.82 -3.97
N ALA A 156 -16.74 -2.74 -2.80
CA ALA A 156 -16.65 -3.81 -1.82
C ALA A 156 -17.33 -5.07 -2.37
N SER A 157 -16.69 -6.22 -2.19
CA SER A 157 -17.25 -7.54 -2.48
C SER A 157 -17.03 -8.48 -1.29
N GLY A 158 -17.67 -9.65 -1.33
CA GLY A 158 -17.23 -10.78 -0.51
C GLY A 158 -15.79 -11.18 -0.85
N ALA A 159 -15.15 -11.94 0.03
CA ALA A 159 -13.84 -12.49 -0.22
C ALA A 159 -13.87 -13.38 -1.47
N ALA A 160 -12.92 -13.19 -2.37
CA ALA A 160 -12.63 -14.15 -3.42
C ALA A 160 -11.74 -15.24 -2.84
N ASP A 161 -11.96 -16.49 -3.24
CA ASP A 161 -11.17 -17.63 -2.85
C ASP A 161 -10.87 -18.52 -4.07
N LYS A 162 -9.98 -19.48 -3.85
CA LYS A 162 -9.83 -20.64 -4.71
C LYS A 162 -10.77 -21.68 -4.10
N ASN A 163 -11.75 -22.17 -4.86
CA ASN A 163 -12.63 -23.25 -4.40
C ASN A 163 -11.85 -24.38 -3.73
#